data_AF-A0A6L5K1L4-F1
#
_entry.id   AF-A0A6L5K1L4-F1
#
_cell.length_a   1.000
_cell.length_b   1.000
_cell.length_c   1.000
_cell.angle_alpha   90.00
_cell.angle_beta   90.00
_cell.angle_gamma   90.00
#
_symmetry.space_group_name_H-M   'P 1'
#
loop_
_entity.id
_entity.type
_entity.pdbx_description
1 polymer ?
#
loop_
_entity_poly.entity_id
_entity_poly.type
_entity_poly.pdbx_seq_one_letter_code
_entity_poly.pdbx_strand_id
1 'polypeptide(L)'
;MNKRKFSFIVILILLLSGSLVSEEIVAKSKISSVTIYPDRATIIREADLTFGSGTHSVFFENLPVTLIPNSLRVSGKGTAVVKVVGLDLASQYLEFALLPEVKKLQAEIDALELEMSKTVNRIDVLNSQEKFLR
;
A
#
# COMPACT_ATOMS: atom_id res chain seq x y z
N MET A 1 -13.58 -35.10 -49.36
CA MET A 1 -13.72 -33.62 -49.37
C MET A 1 -14.05 -33.02 -47.99
N ASN A 2 -13.63 -33.63 -46.86
CA ASN A 2 -14.06 -33.18 -45.50
C ASN A 2 -12.92 -32.78 -44.53
N LYS A 3 -11.65 -33.05 -44.85
CA LYS A 3 -10.53 -32.72 -43.95
C LYS A 3 -10.28 -31.20 -43.80
N ARG A 4 -10.52 -30.42 -44.86
CA ARG A 4 -10.42 -28.94 -44.83
C ARG A 4 -11.53 -28.27 -44.01
N LYS A 5 -12.75 -28.84 -44.05
CA LYS A 5 -13.90 -28.37 -43.25
C LYS A 5 -13.74 -28.71 -41.75
N PHE A 6 -13.18 -29.88 -41.45
CA PHE A 6 -12.86 -30.28 -40.08
C PHE A 6 -11.75 -29.42 -39.46
N SER A 7 -10.72 -29.08 -40.25
CA SER A 7 -9.66 -28.15 -39.83
C SER A 7 -10.20 -26.74 -39.52
N PHE A 8 -11.16 -26.26 -40.32
CA PHE A 8 -11.81 -24.96 -40.09
C PHE A 8 -12.63 -24.91 -38.80
N ILE A 9 -13.30 -26.02 -38.45
CA ILE A 9 -14.07 -26.13 -37.21
C ILE A 9 -13.17 -26.17 -35.97
N VAL A 10 -12.00 -26.83 -36.06
CA VAL A 10 -11.02 -26.87 -34.95
C VAL A 10 -10.39 -25.49 -34.72
N ILE A 11 -10.08 -24.74 -35.78
CA ILE A 11 -9.57 -23.36 -35.68
C ILE A 11 -10.62 -22.39 -35.09
N LEU A 12 -11.90 -22.59 -35.42
CA LEU A 12 -12.99 -21.76 -34.88
C LEU A 12 -13.24 -22.02 -33.38
N ILE A 13 -13.05 -23.26 -32.92
CA ILE A 13 -13.15 -23.62 -31.49
C ILE A 13 -11.97 -23.08 -30.67
N LEU A 14 -10.76 -23.01 -31.25
CA LEU A 14 -9.59 -22.48 -30.57
C LEU A 14 -9.67 -20.96 -30.33
N LEU A 15 -10.30 -20.21 -31.25
CA LEU A 15 -10.51 -18.76 -31.15
C LEU A 15 -11.59 -18.36 -30.13
N LEU A 16 -12.40 -19.31 -29.67
CA LEU A 16 -13.48 -19.08 -28.68
C LEU A 16 -13.02 -19.30 -27.22
N SER A 17 -11.75 -19.60 -27.00
CA SER A 17 -11.13 -19.56 -25.67
C SER A 17 -10.88 -18.10 -25.28
N GLY A 18 -11.98 -17.40 -24.97
CA GLY A 18 -11.98 -16.01 -24.57
C GLY A 18 -11.06 -15.78 -23.38
N SER A 19 -10.24 -14.73 -23.49
CA SER A 19 -9.30 -14.31 -22.46
C SER A 19 -10.02 -14.15 -21.11
N LEU A 20 -9.65 -14.97 -20.13
CA LEU A 20 -9.84 -14.69 -18.71
C LEU A 20 -8.90 -13.54 -18.34
N VAL A 21 -9.25 -12.33 -18.76
CA VAL A 21 -8.60 -11.12 -18.22
C VAL A 21 -9.24 -10.91 -16.87
N SER A 22 -8.49 -11.24 -15.82
CA SER A 22 -8.80 -10.78 -14.47
C SER A 22 -8.65 -9.26 -14.48
N GLU A 23 -9.77 -8.54 -14.48
CA GLU A 23 -9.77 -7.08 -14.42
C GLU A 23 -9.28 -6.66 -13.02
N GLU A 24 -8.12 -6.02 -12.96
CA GLU A 24 -7.60 -5.44 -11.72
C GLU A 24 -8.34 -4.13 -11.43
N ILE A 25 -9.24 -4.16 -10.44
CA ILE A 25 -10.07 -3.00 -10.11
C ILE A 25 -9.42 -2.24 -8.96
N VAL A 26 -8.86 -1.06 -9.26
CA VAL A 26 -8.35 -0.14 -8.23
C VAL A 26 -9.51 0.64 -7.63
N ALA A 27 -9.83 0.36 -6.37
CA ALA A 27 -10.94 0.97 -5.65
C ALA A 27 -10.59 2.34 -5.08
N LYS A 28 -11.35 3.36 -5.48
CA LYS A 28 -11.32 4.68 -4.83
C LYS A 28 -12.12 4.62 -3.53
N SER A 29 -11.44 4.37 -2.43
CA SER A 29 -12.04 4.35 -1.10
C SER A 29 -11.92 5.69 -0.38
N LYS A 30 -12.93 6.00 0.44
CA LYS A 30 -12.95 7.16 1.35
C LYS A 30 -13.03 6.69 2.80
N ILE A 31 -12.49 7.48 3.73
CA ILE A 31 -12.66 7.24 5.16
C ILE A 31 -14.09 7.65 5.53
N SER A 32 -14.90 6.71 6.01
CA SER A 32 -16.27 6.97 6.46
C SER A 32 -16.33 7.34 7.94
N SER A 33 -15.51 6.70 8.77
CA SER A 33 -15.42 7.02 10.19
C SER A 33 -14.05 6.67 10.80
N VAL A 34 -13.73 7.35 11.90
CA VAL A 34 -12.53 7.12 12.69
C VAL A 34 -12.92 7.09 14.17
N THR A 35 -12.50 6.06 14.89
CA THR A 35 -12.63 5.97 16.34
C THR A 35 -11.25 5.94 16.96
N ILE A 36 -10.93 6.92 17.80
CA ILE A 36 -9.62 7.09 18.42
C ILE A 36 -9.62 6.49 19.82
N TYR A 37 -8.57 5.72 20.12
CA TYR A 37 -8.23 5.19 21.43
C TYR A 37 -6.86 5.74 21.85
N PRO A 38 -6.45 5.63 23.13
CA PRO A 38 -5.17 6.16 23.59
C PRO A 38 -3.94 5.63 22.84
N ASP A 39 -3.99 4.38 22.40
CA ASP A 39 -2.86 3.68 21.78
C ASP A 39 -3.07 3.35 20.29
N ARG A 40 -4.27 3.56 19.74
CA ARG A 40 -4.63 3.19 18.35
C ARG A 40 -5.84 3.95 17.84
N ALA A 41 -6.08 3.90 16.54
CA ALA A 41 -7.33 4.32 15.94
C ALA A 41 -7.91 3.20 15.08
N THR A 42 -9.23 3.02 15.15
CA THR A 42 -9.97 2.21 14.18
C THR A 42 -10.43 3.12 13.05
N ILE A 43 -10.08 2.77 11.82
CA ILE A 43 -10.44 3.53 10.62
C ILE A 43 -11.36 2.65 9.78
N ILE A 44 -12.53 3.15 9.42
CA ILE A 44 -13.45 2.50 8.49
C ILE A 44 -13.34 3.21 7.14
N ARG A 45 -13.06 2.43 6.09
CA ARG A 45 -13.01 2.91 4.71
C ARG A 45 -14.06 2.18 3.88
N GLU A 46 -14.71 2.93 3.00
CA GLU A 46 -15.77 2.41 2.13
C GLU A 46 -15.48 2.82 0.69
N ALA A 47 -15.84 1.94 -0.25
CA ALA A 47 -15.79 2.18 -1.69
C ALA A 47 -17.03 1.58 -2.33
N ASP A 48 -17.69 2.36 -3.20
CA ASP A 48 -18.81 1.89 -4.00
C ASP A 48 -18.27 1.39 -5.35
N LEU A 49 -18.51 0.12 -5.66
CA LEU A 49 -17.97 -0.55 -6.85
C LEU A 49 -19.11 -1.22 -7.62
N THR A 50 -19.01 -1.21 -8.94
CA THR A 50 -19.94 -1.90 -9.84
C THR A 50 -19.15 -2.85 -10.73
N PHE A 51 -19.46 -4.14 -10.67
CA PHE A 51 -18.81 -5.17 -11.48
C PHE A 51 -19.83 -6.25 -11.88
N GLY A 52 -19.53 -6.95 -12.98
CA GLY A 52 -20.36 -8.04 -13.49
C GLY A 52 -20.27 -9.31 -12.62
N SER A 53 -21.05 -10.34 -12.95
CA SER A 53 -20.96 -11.63 -12.28
C SER A 53 -19.57 -12.26 -12.46
N GLY A 54 -18.98 -12.76 -11.39
CA GLY A 54 -17.69 -13.43 -11.43
C GLY A 54 -16.84 -13.17 -10.18
N THR A 55 -15.60 -13.64 -10.23
CA THR A 55 -14.58 -13.35 -9.21
C THR A 55 -13.78 -12.16 -9.69
N HIS A 56 -13.62 -11.15 -8.83
CA HIS A 56 -12.88 -9.92 -9.12
C HIS A 56 -11.83 -9.67 -8.04
N SER A 57 -10.67 -9.18 -8.45
CA SER A 57 -9.63 -8.71 -7.55
C SER A 57 -9.76 -7.19 -7.39
N VAL A 58 -9.92 -6.74 -6.15
CA VAL A 58 -10.12 -5.33 -5.83
C VAL A 58 -8.95 -4.83 -4.99
N PHE A 59 -8.29 -3.79 -5.47
CA PHE A 59 -7.11 -3.21 -4.84
C PHE A 59 -7.47 -1.92 -4.11
N PHE A 60 -7.11 -1.85 -2.82
CA PHE A 60 -7.24 -0.64 -2.00
C PHE A 60 -5.85 -0.06 -1.78
N GLU A 61 -5.54 1.00 -2.50
CA GLU A 61 -4.25 1.69 -2.41
C GLU A 61 -4.23 2.77 -1.32
N ASN A 62 -3.03 3.28 -1.01
CA ASN A 62 -2.82 4.38 -0.06
C ASN A 62 -3.40 4.10 1.33
N LEU A 63 -3.23 2.86 1.80
CA LEU A 63 -3.55 2.50 3.17
C LEU A 63 -2.60 3.20 4.15
N PRO A 64 -3.05 3.54 5.37
CA PRO A 64 -2.20 4.17 6.36
C PRO A 64 -0.93 3.37 6.65
N VAL A 65 0.22 4.05 6.73
CA VAL A 65 1.53 3.40 6.97
C VAL A 65 1.64 2.77 8.37
N THR A 66 0.82 3.23 9.32
CA THR A 66 0.75 2.72 10.70
C THR A 66 -0.21 1.53 10.86
N LEU A 67 -0.67 0.96 9.75
CA LEU A 67 -1.63 -0.14 9.74
C LEU A 67 -1.04 -1.43 10.34
N ILE A 68 -1.83 -2.11 11.17
CA ILE A 68 -1.47 -3.39 11.76
C ILE A 68 -2.07 -4.51 10.89
N PRO A 69 -1.26 -5.35 10.21
CA PRO A 69 -1.76 -6.32 9.23
C PRO A 69 -2.88 -7.23 9.75
N ASN A 70 -2.70 -7.79 10.95
CA ASN A 70 -3.65 -8.74 11.54
C ASN A 70 -4.93 -8.09 12.08
N SER A 71 -5.03 -6.75 12.01
CA SER A 71 -6.23 -6.00 12.41
C SER A 71 -7.22 -5.78 11.26
N LEU A 72 -6.79 -6.08 10.02
CA LEU A 72 -7.58 -5.86 8.84
C LEU A 72 -8.83 -6.75 8.82
N ARG A 73 -9.96 -6.13 8.51
CA ARG A 73 -11.22 -6.81 8.25
C ARG A 73 -11.86 -6.19 7.03
N VAL A 74 -12.43 -7.03 6.18
CA VAL A 74 -13.15 -6.61 4.98
C VAL A 74 -14.53 -7.24 4.98
N SER A 75 -15.51 -6.45 4.56
CA SER A 75 -16.88 -6.91 4.35
C SER A 75 -17.46 -6.19 3.15
N GLY A 76 -18.24 -6.90 2.34
CA GLY A 76 -18.96 -6.33 1.21
C GLY A 76 -20.47 -6.51 1.40
N LYS A 77 -21.24 -5.52 0.96
CA LYS A 77 -22.69 -5.60 0.82
C LYS A 77 -23.05 -5.11 -0.58
N GLY A 78 -24.08 -5.69 -1.19
CA GLY A 78 -24.48 -5.35 -2.53
C GLY A 78 -25.89 -5.84 -2.85
N THR A 79 -26.32 -5.57 -4.08
CA THR A 79 -27.61 -6.03 -4.61
C THR A 79 -27.63 -7.54 -4.87
N ALA A 80 -26.46 -8.15 -5.06
CA ALA A 80 -26.27 -9.59 -5.17
C ALA A 80 -25.53 -10.14 -3.93
N VAL A 81 -25.51 -11.47 -3.79
CA VAL A 81 -24.72 -12.14 -2.74
C VAL A 81 -23.24 -11.87 -2.98
N VAL A 82 -22.60 -11.16 -2.04
CA VAL A 82 -21.16 -10.89 -2.06
C VAL A 82 -20.46 -11.83 -1.10
N LYS A 83 -19.43 -12.53 -1.59
CA LYS A 83 -18.54 -13.34 -0.76
C LYS A 83 -17.11 -12.87 -0.95
N VAL A 84 -16.46 -12.52 0.17
CA VAL A 84 -15.02 -12.26 0.17
C VAL A 84 -14.30 -13.62 0.21
N VAL A 85 -13.45 -13.86 -0.79
CA VAL A 85 -12.71 -15.13 -0.91
C VAL A 85 -11.39 -15.09 -0.16
N GLY A 86 -10.70 -13.95 -0.20
CA GLY A 86 -9.40 -13.75 0.45
C GLY A 86 -9.11 -12.28 0.66
N LEU A 87 -8.11 -12.03 1.50
CA LEU A 87 -7.56 -10.71 1.77
C LEU A 87 -6.05 -10.86 1.84
N ASP A 88 -5.36 -10.15 0.97
CA ASP A 88 -3.91 -10.07 0.96
C ASP A 88 -3.47 -8.63 1.18
N LEU A 89 -2.36 -8.46 1.90
CA LEU A 89 -1.72 -7.17 2.13
C LEU A 89 -0.36 -7.17 1.43
N ALA A 90 -0.20 -6.29 0.46
CA ALA A 90 1.07 -6.06 -0.21
C ALA A 90 1.63 -4.69 0.20
N SER A 91 2.89 -4.67 0.65
CA SER A 91 3.62 -3.43 0.86
C SER A 91 4.20 -2.97 -0.47
N GLN A 92 3.65 -1.90 -1.02
CA GLN A 92 4.26 -1.22 -2.15
C GLN A 92 5.25 -0.18 -1.61
N TYR A 93 6.54 -0.52 -1.69
CA TYR A 93 7.59 0.47 -1.47
C TYR A 93 7.61 1.37 -2.71
N LEU A 94 6.87 2.48 -2.64
CA LEU A 94 7.09 3.59 -3.56
C LEU A 94 8.58 3.97 -3.43
N GLU A 95 9.27 4.13 -4.56
CA GLU A 95 10.68 4.56 -4.64
C GLU A 95 10.89 6.00 -4.11
N PHE A 96 10.29 6.37 -2.98
CA PHE A 96 10.50 7.65 -2.32
C PHE A 96 11.98 7.91 -2.01
N ALA A 97 12.76 6.85 -1.81
CA ALA A 97 14.22 6.95 -1.63
C ALA A 97 14.98 7.46 -2.87
N LEU A 98 14.37 7.46 -4.07
CA LEU A 98 14.96 7.96 -5.31
C LEU A 98 14.51 9.39 -5.66
N LEU A 99 13.53 9.96 -4.94
CA LEU A 99 13.12 11.34 -5.18
C LEU A 99 14.25 12.27 -4.71
N PRO A 100 14.79 13.14 -5.58
CA PRO A 100 15.91 14.02 -5.24
C PRO A 100 15.61 14.94 -4.05
N GLU A 101 14.34 15.28 -3.83
CA GLU A 101 13.88 16.09 -2.71
C GLU A 101 14.02 15.36 -1.36
N VAL A 102 13.65 14.08 -1.28
CA VAL A 102 13.79 13.26 -0.07
C VAL A 102 15.26 13.09 0.29
N LYS A 103 16.11 12.84 -0.71
CA LYS A 103 17.57 12.76 -0.53
C LYS A 103 18.15 14.07 0.00
N LYS A 104 17.66 15.21 -0.49
CA LYS A 104 18.09 16.53 -0.01
C LYS A 104 17.68 16.75 1.45
N LEU A 105 16.44 16.45 1.80
CA LEU A 105 15.95 16.56 3.19
C LEU A 105 16.73 15.64 4.14
N GLN A 106 17.04 14.41 3.72
CA GLN A 106 17.86 13.51 4.53
C GLN A 106 19.28 14.07 4.75
N ALA A 107 19.89 14.63 3.71
CA ALA A 107 21.21 15.26 3.84
C ALA A 107 21.17 16.49 4.76
N GLU A 108 20.08 17.26 4.78
CA GLU A 108 19.86 18.37 5.71
C GLU A 108 19.72 17.87 7.17
N ILE A 109 18.99 16.77 7.39
CA ILE A 109 18.87 16.12 8.71
C ILE A 109 20.25 15.66 9.20
N ASP A 110 20.99 14.93 8.37
CA ASP A 110 22.32 14.40 8.73
C ASP A 110 23.31 15.53 9.06
N ALA A 111 23.22 16.66 8.32
CA ALA A 111 24.05 17.83 8.59
C ALA A 111 23.72 18.49 9.94
N LEU A 112 22.43 18.65 10.24
CA LEU A 112 21.96 19.20 11.52
C LEU A 112 22.34 18.31 12.71
N GLU A 113 22.24 16.98 12.57
CA GLU A 113 22.67 16.04 13.61
C GLU A 113 24.18 16.15 13.88
N LEU A 114 24.99 16.35 12.84
CA LEU A 114 26.43 16.56 12.97
C LEU A 114 26.75 17.87 13.70
N GLU A 115 26.04 18.96 13.39
CA GLU A 115 26.17 20.23 14.12
C GLU A 115 25.77 20.12 15.59
N MET A 116 24.68 19.41 15.86
CA MET A 116 24.22 19.15 17.21
C MET A 116 25.26 18.35 18.00
N SER A 117 25.81 17.28 17.41
CA SER A 117 26.89 16.49 18.00
C SER A 117 28.15 17.31 18.28
N LYS A 118 28.57 18.19 17.35
CA LYS A 118 29.70 19.10 17.59
C LYS A 118 29.47 20.01 18.79
N THR A 119 28.27 20.57 18.91
CA THR A 119 27.91 21.45 20.02
C THR A 119 27.91 20.71 21.35
N VAL A 120 27.34 19.50 21.39
CA VAL A 120 27.35 18.62 22.57
C VAL A 120 28.79 18.29 22.99
N ASN A 121 29.63 17.87 22.05
CA ASN A 121 31.04 17.59 22.33
C ASN A 121 31.77 18.82 22.91
N ARG A 122 31.46 20.03 22.44
CA ARG A 122 32.05 21.26 22.97
C ARG A 122 31.59 21.56 24.39
N ILE A 123 30.31 21.30 24.70
CA ILE A 123 29.77 21.42 26.07
C ILE A 123 30.51 20.45 27.00
N ASP A 124 30.71 19.20 26.59
CA ASP A 124 31.38 18.18 27.41
C ASP A 124 32.84 18.52 27.71
N VAL A 125 33.56 19.08 26.73
CA VAL A 125 34.94 19.57 26.93
C VAL A 125 34.97 20.72 27.94
N LEU A 126 34.07 21.71 27.81
CA LEU A 126 34.01 22.85 28.72
C LEU A 126 33.65 22.43 30.15
N ASN A 127 32.68 21.51 30.31
CA ASN A 127 32.31 20.96 31.61
C ASN A 127 33.48 20.20 32.27
N SER A 128 34.26 19.47 31.47
CA SER A 128 35.47 18.79 31.97
C SER A 128 36.53 19.78 32.45
N GLN A 129 36.67 20.93 31.78
CA GLN A 129 37.57 22.01 32.20
C GLN A 129 37.09 22.68 33.48
N GLU A 130 35.80 22.99 33.61
CA GLU A 130 35.23 23.58 34.85
C GLU A 130 35.48 22.65 36.05
N LYS A 131 35.25 21.34 35.88
CA LYS A 131 35.44 20.35 36.94
C LYS A 131 36.91 20.21 37.39
N PHE A 132 37.87 20.49 36.51
CA PHE A 132 39.30 20.45 36.87
C PHE A 132 39.73 21.71 37.64
N LEU A 133 39.04 22.83 37.45
CA LEU A 133 39.34 24.11 38.08
C LEU A 133 38.63 24.34 39.42
N ARG A 134 37.77 23.40 39.84
CA ARG A 134 37.12 23.36 41.16
C ARG A 134 37.70 22.24 42.00
#